data_AF-A0AAJ1UEG4-F1
#
_entry.id   AF-A0AAJ1UEG4-F1
#
_cell.length_a   1.000
_cell.length_b   1.000
_cell.length_c   1.000
_cell.angle_alpha   90.00
_cell.angle_beta   90.00
_cell.angle_gamma   90.00
#
_symmetry.space_group_name_H-M   'P 1'
#
loop_
_entity.id
_entity.type
_entity.pdbx_description
1 polymer ?
#
loop_
_entity_poly.entity_id
_entity_poly.type
_entity_poly.pdbx_seq_one_letter_code
_entity_poly.pdbx_strand_id
1 'polypeptide(L)'
;MKKFDLNIEKVLEHWTVAHALREIIANALDESNLSETKEPIIWKDDDGKWHIKDYGRGLKHNHLTQNENKEKMSRVEKVIGKFGVGLKDALATFDRRNIHVLIKSKYNDITIKK
;
A
#
# COMPACT_ATOMS: atom_id res chain seq x y z
N MET A 1 0.79 -23.63 -0.33
CA MET A 1 0.39 -22.30 -0.85
C MET A 1 -0.53 -21.67 0.19
N LYS A 2 -0.11 -20.59 0.88
CA LYS A 2 -0.94 -19.97 1.93
C LYS A 2 -2.07 -19.17 1.26
N LYS A 3 -3.32 -19.56 1.52
CA LYS A 3 -4.53 -18.80 1.16
C LYS A 3 -4.81 -17.82 2.30
N PHE A 4 -5.09 -16.57 1.96
CA PHE A 4 -5.32 -15.51 2.94
C PHE A 4 -6.81 -15.28 3.08
N ASP A 5 -7.29 -15.32 4.32
CA ASP A 5 -8.65 -14.93 4.66
C ASP A 5 -8.66 -13.42 4.92
N LEU A 6 -9.17 -12.68 3.95
CA LEU A 6 -9.41 -11.25 4.06
C LEU A 6 -10.78 -11.09 4.70
N ASN A 7 -10.88 -11.21 6.02
CA ASN A 7 -12.05 -10.73 6.77
C ASN A 7 -12.07 -9.19 6.71
N ILE A 8 -12.38 -8.68 5.53
CA ILE A 8 -12.70 -7.29 5.25
C ILE A 8 -14.17 -7.15 5.67
N GLU A 9 -14.39 -6.80 6.94
CA GLU A 9 -15.73 -6.47 7.40
C GLU A 9 -16.32 -5.34 6.53
N LYS A 10 -17.63 -5.42 6.28
CA LYS A 10 -18.46 -4.59 5.37
C LYS A 10 -18.32 -3.06 5.46
N VAL A 11 -17.50 -2.54 6.38
CA VAL A 11 -17.26 -1.10 6.64
C VAL A 11 -16.52 -0.40 5.48
N LEU A 12 -15.80 -1.14 4.63
CA LEU A 12 -14.92 -0.55 3.60
C LEU A 12 -15.56 -0.41 2.21
N GLU A 13 -16.87 -0.65 2.07
CA GLU A 13 -17.54 -0.57 0.77
C GLU A 13 -17.48 0.84 0.14
N HIS A 14 -17.31 1.90 0.94
CA HIS A 14 -17.29 3.30 0.51
C HIS A 14 -15.96 3.79 -0.09
N TRP A 15 -14.89 2.99 -0.10
CA TRP A 15 -13.63 3.43 -0.71
C TRP A 15 -13.76 3.55 -2.24
N THR A 16 -13.40 4.73 -2.75
CA THR A 16 -13.27 4.97 -4.18
C THR A 16 -11.86 4.60 -4.63
N VAL A 17 -11.65 4.49 -5.95
CA VAL A 17 -10.30 4.31 -6.52
C VAL A 17 -9.36 5.44 -6.08
N ALA A 18 -9.88 6.67 -5.96
CA ALA A 18 -9.09 7.81 -5.49
C ALA A 18 -8.65 7.66 -4.03
N HIS A 19 -9.52 7.15 -3.15
CA HIS A 19 -9.15 6.87 -1.75
C HIS A 19 -8.04 5.81 -1.67
N ALA A 20 -8.16 4.74 -2.47
CA ALA A 20 -7.16 3.68 -2.55
C ALA A 20 -5.81 4.21 -3.08
N LEU A 21 -5.84 5.00 -4.16
CA LEU A 21 -4.63 5.58 -4.75
C LEU A 21 -3.94 6.56 -3.79
N ARG A 22 -4.71 7.41 -3.10
CA ARG A 22 -4.20 8.32 -2.07
C ARG A 22 -3.44 7.55 -1.00
N GLU A 23 -3.95 6.41 -0.57
CA GLU A 23 -3.30 5.58 0.44
C GLU A 23 -1.98 4.96 -0.04
N ILE A 24 -1.89 4.52 -1.30
CA ILE A 24 -0.63 4.04 -1.88
C ILE A 24 0.40 5.17 -1.94
N ILE A 25 0.01 6.35 -2.40
CA ILE A 25 0.90 7.52 -2.48
C ILE A 25 1.34 7.96 -1.08
N ALA A 26 0.42 8.00 -0.11
CA ALA A 26 0.74 8.34 1.27
C ALA A 26 1.75 7.37 1.89
N ASN A 27 1.61 6.06 1.64
CA ASN A 27 2.57 5.07 2.14
C ASN A 27 3.97 5.24 1.51
N ALA A 28 4.04 5.62 0.23
CA ALA A 28 5.31 5.91 -0.44
C ALA A 28 5.98 7.19 0.12
N LEU A 29 5.19 8.24 0.40
CA LEU A 29 5.65 9.47 1.05
C LEU A 29 6.11 9.24 2.49
N ASP A 30 5.33 8.49 3.28
CA ASP A 30 5.69 8.10 4.65
C ASP A 30 7.05 7.40 4.66
N GLU A 31 7.28 6.49 3.71
CA GLU A 31 8.54 5.77 3.63
C GLU A 31 9.71 6.70 3.28
N SER A 32 9.53 7.68 2.39
CA SER A 32 10.52 8.74 2.12
C SER A 32 10.88 9.50 3.41
N ASN A 33 9.87 9.93 4.19
CA ASN A 33 10.07 10.62 5.46
C ASN A 33 10.73 9.77 6.56
N LEU A 34 10.40 8.47 6.61
CA LEU A 34 10.92 7.57 7.64
C LEU A 34 12.34 7.08 7.35
N SER A 35 12.67 6.91 6.08
CA SER A 35 13.97 6.37 5.62
C SER A 35 14.93 7.45 5.12
N GLU A 36 14.50 8.72 5.11
CA GLU A 36 15.26 9.86 4.58
C GLU A 36 15.71 9.63 3.13
N THR A 37 14.81 9.06 2.33
CA THR A 37 15.03 8.77 0.91
C THR A 37 14.30 9.79 0.03
N LYS A 38 14.58 9.79 -1.27
CA LYS A 38 13.94 10.71 -2.23
C LYS A 38 12.42 10.53 -2.25
N GLU A 39 11.71 11.60 -2.59
CA GLU A 39 10.26 11.54 -2.81
C GLU A 39 9.89 10.53 -3.91
N PRO A 40 8.71 9.91 -3.81
CA PRO A 40 8.27 8.93 -4.78
C PRO A 40 7.96 9.58 -6.12
N ILE A 41 8.24 8.85 -7.21
CA ILE A 41 7.89 9.27 -8.56
C ILE A 41 6.64 8.54 -9.04
N ILE A 42 5.81 9.24 -9.81
CA ILE A 42 4.57 8.72 -10.39
C ILE A 42 4.63 8.97 -11.90
N TRP A 43 4.48 7.91 -12.69
CA TRP A 43 4.50 8.03 -14.15
C TRP A 43 3.62 6.96 -14.79
N LYS A 44 3.30 7.19 -16.06
CA LYS A 44 2.64 6.22 -16.94
C LYS A 44 3.69 5.69 -17.92
N ASP A 45 3.77 4.37 -18.08
CA ASP A 45 4.68 3.76 -19.05
C ASP A 45 4.07 3.69 -20.47
N ASP A 46 4.86 3.20 -21.42
CA ASP A 46 4.47 3.06 -22.82
C ASP A 46 3.35 2.03 -23.04
N ASP A 47 3.22 1.04 -22.14
CA ASP A 47 2.10 0.09 -22.11
C ASP A 47 0.82 0.70 -21.52
N GLY A 48 0.88 1.96 -21.07
CA GLY A 48 -0.20 2.70 -20.47
C GLY A 48 -0.51 2.34 -19.01
N LYS A 49 0.39 1.64 -18.33
CA LYS A 49 0.27 1.29 -16.90
C LYS A 49 0.80 2.43 -16.05
N TRP A 50 0.13 2.68 -14.93
CA TRP A 50 0.56 3.65 -13.94
C TRP A 50 1.50 3.00 -12.92
N HIS A 51 2.57 3.72 -12.59
CA HIS A 51 3.60 3.30 -11.64
C HIS A 51 3.75 4.34 -10.53
N ILE A 52 3.94 3.85 -9.31
CA ILE A 52 4.34 4.63 -8.14
C ILE A 52 5.59 3.94 -7.60
N LYS A 53 6.70 4.68 -7.48
CA LYS A 53 7.97 4.14 -7.00
C LYS A 53 8.52 4.97 -5.86
N ASP A 54 8.62 4.37 -4.68
CA ASP A 54 9.44 4.86 -3.58
C ASP A 54 10.87 4.31 -3.65
N TYR A 55 11.74 4.86 -2.80
CA TYR A 55 13.16 4.46 -2.67
C TYR A 55 13.45 3.85 -1.30
N GLY A 56 12.40 3.37 -0.63
CA GLY A 56 12.44 2.97 0.75
C GLY A 56 13.00 1.59 1.02
N ARG A 57 12.76 1.13 2.24
CA ARG A 57 13.24 -0.16 2.77
C ARG A 57 12.52 -1.36 2.16
N GLY A 58 11.37 -1.14 1.54
CA GLY A 58 10.52 -2.16 0.93
C GLY A 58 9.50 -2.78 1.89
N LEU A 59 8.48 -3.38 1.31
CA LEU A 59 7.41 -4.10 2.01
C LEU A 59 7.80 -5.54 2.30
N LYS A 60 7.67 -5.95 3.57
CA LYS A 60 7.83 -7.32 4.06
C LYS A 60 6.46 -7.96 4.29
N HIS A 61 6.42 -9.30 4.36
CA HIS A 61 5.18 -10.06 4.57
C HIS A 61 4.37 -9.63 5.81
N ASN A 62 5.05 -9.28 6.91
CA ASN A 62 4.41 -8.80 8.14
C ASN A 62 3.70 -7.45 7.96
N HIS A 63 4.12 -6.59 7.02
CA HIS A 63 3.45 -5.32 6.73
C HIS A 63 2.07 -5.52 6.08
N LEU A 64 1.83 -6.70 5.52
CA LEU A 64 0.53 -7.08 4.93
C LEU A 64 -0.38 -7.82 5.92
N THR A 65 0.10 -8.19 7.12
CA THR A 65 -0.67 -8.96 8.10
C THR A 65 -0.92 -8.20 9.38
N GLN A 66 -0.09 -7.20 9.71
CA GLN A 66 -0.26 -6.36 10.89
C GLN A 66 -1.48 -5.43 10.77
N ASN A 67 -2.26 -5.32 11.84
CA ASN A 67 -3.36 -4.36 11.94
C ASN A 67 -2.86 -2.97 12.41
N GLU A 68 -1.72 -2.94 13.12
CA GLU A 68 -1.12 -1.73 13.68
C GLU A 68 0.40 -1.72 13.44
N ASN A 69 0.94 -0.58 13.00
CA ASN A 69 2.39 -0.41 12.86
C ASN A 69 2.93 0.45 14.02
N LYS A 70 3.56 -0.21 15.00
CA LYS A 70 4.13 0.44 16.20
C LYS A 70 5.16 1.53 15.89
N GLU A 71 5.84 1.45 14.74
CA GLU A 71 6.83 2.46 14.30
C GLU A 71 6.16 3.75 13.81
N LYS A 72 4.99 3.64 13.17
CA LYS A 72 4.19 4.82 12.76
C LYS A 72 3.54 5.48 13.98
N MET A 73 3.15 4.69 14.99
CA MET A 73 2.60 5.21 16.25
C MET A 73 3.61 5.98 17.11
N SER A 74 4.92 5.69 17.01
CA SER A 74 5.95 6.42 17.76
C SER A 74 6.45 7.68 17.04
N ARG A 75 6.06 7.89 15.76
CA ARG A 75 6.46 9.03 14.93
C ARG A 75 5.26 9.70 14.26
N VAL A 76 4.18 9.90 15.01
CA VAL A 76 2.89 10.41 14.52
C VAL A 76 3.01 11.75 13.76
N GLU A 77 4.01 12.57 14.09
CA GLU A 77 4.27 13.86 13.41
C GLU A 77 4.91 13.71 12.02
N LYS A 78 5.51 12.56 11.69
CA LYS A 78 6.26 12.33 10.44
C LYS A 78 5.56 11.45 9.42
N VAL A 79 4.38 10.90 9.75
CA VAL A 79 3.67 9.94 8.90
C VAL A 79 2.18 10.29 8.78
N ILE A 80 1.67 10.15 7.56
CA ILE A 80 0.27 10.32 7.19
C ILE A 80 -0.53 9.09 7.66
N GLY A 81 0.02 7.88 7.49
CA GLY A 81 -0.62 6.64 7.90
C GLY A 81 -0.41 6.33 9.38
N LYS A 82 -1.47 6.02 10.12
CA LYS A 82 -1.39 5.65 11.55
C LYS A 82 -1.56 4.16 11.84
N PHE A 83 -2.18 3.41 10.92
CA PHE A 83 -2.57 2.01 11.09
C PHE A 83 -2.11 1.13 9.91
N GLY A 84 -1.86 -0.15 10.16
CA GLY A 84 -1.38 -1.13 9.15
C GLY A 84 -2.46 -1.65 8.21
N VAL A 85 -3.68 -1.12 8.31
CA VAL A 85 -4.86 -1.57 7.56
C VAL A 85 -5.00 -0.93 6.17
N GLY A 86 -4.52 0.31 5.98
CA GLY A 86 -4.78 1.10 4.76
C GLY A 86 -4.30 0.44 3.46
N LEU A 87 -3.16 -0.25 3.50
CA LEU A 87 -2.65 -0.99 2.33
C LEU A 87 -3.57 -2.16 1.94
N LYS A 88 -4.12 -2.89 2.91
CA LYS A 88 -5.07 -3.99 2.65
C LYS A 88 -6.34 -3.42 2.02
N ASP A 89 -6.84 -2.31 2.54
CA ASP A 89 -8.08 -1.68 2.10
C ASP A 89 -7.96 -1.09 0.70
N ALA A 90 -6.80 -0.49 0.38
CA ALA A 90 -6.47 -0.05 -0.95
C ALA A 90 -6.47 -1.21 -1.94
N LEU A 91 -5.74 -2.30 -1.62
CA LEU A 91 -5.68 -3.50 -2.46
C LEU A 91 -7.07 -4.14 -2.67
N ALA A 92 -7.85 -4.29 -1.61
CA ALA A 92 -9.23 -4.79 -1.70
C ALA A 92 -10.13 -3.88 -2.56
N THR A 93 -9.95 -2.57 -2.48
CA THR A 93 -10.71 -1.61 -3.30
C THR A 93 -10.35 -1.72 -4.77
N PHE A 94 -9.07 -1.88 -5.10
CA PHE A 94 -8.64 -2.11 -6.49
C PHE A 94 -9.22 -3.42 -7.04
N ASP A 95 -9.20 -4.50 -6.27
CA ASP A 95 -9.75 -5.80 -6.69
C ASP A 95 -11.26 -5.73 -6.99
N ARG A 96 -12.05 -5.14 -6.07
CA ARG A 96 -13.50 -4.92 -6.27
C ARG A 96 -13.82 -4.07 -7.49
N ARG A 97 -12.88 -3.24 -7.95
CA ARG A 97 -13.01 -2.37 -9.13
C ARG A 97 -12.35 -2.97 -10.38
N ASN A 98 -11.92 -4.24 -10.33
CA ASN A 98 -11.21 -4.93 -11.41
C ASN A 98 -9.92 -4.23 -11.87
N ILE A 99 -9.24 -3.52 -10.96
CA ILE A 99 -7.95 -2.89 -11.21
C ILE A 99 -6.85 -3.85 -10.78
N HIS A 100 -6.03 -4.27 -11.73
CA HIS A 100 -4.89 -5.14 -11.44
C HIS A 100 -3.75 -4.35 -10.82
N VAL A 101 -3.18 -4.87 -9.73
CA VAL A 101 -2.08 -4.24 -9.00
C VAL A 101 -0.95 -5.24 -8.82
N LEU A 102 0.26 -4.82 -9.20
CA LEU A 102 1.51 -5.50 -8.94
C LEU A 102 2.41 -4.60 -8.11
N ILE A 103 2.75 -5.02 -6.90
CA ILE A 103 3.73 -4.35 -6.04
C ILE A 103 5.04 -5.12 -6.13
N LYS A 104 6.10 -4.47 -6.62
CA LYS A 104 7.46 -5.00 -6.58
C LYS A 104 8.20 -4.39 -5.41
N SER A 105 8.68 -5.23 -4.51
CA SER A 105 9.42 -4.81 -3.32
C SER A 105 10.71 -5.64 -3.20
N LYS A 106 11.72 -5.08 -2.53
CA LYS A 106 13.00 -5.75 -2.25
C LYS A 106 12.86 -7.19 -1.75
N TYR A 107 11.81 -7.48 -0.98
CA TYR A 107 11.61 -8.78 -0.34
C TYR A 107 10.66 -9.72 -1.08
N ASN A 108 9.75 -9.19 -1.90
CA ASN A 108 8.68 -9.97 -2.53
C ASN A 108 7.92 -9.16 -3.58
N ASP A 109 7.46 -9.85 -4.62
CA ASP A 109 6.41 -9.36 -5.51
C ASP A 109 5.03 -9.75 -4.93
N ILE A 110 4.11 -8.79 -4.85
CA ILE A 110 2.78 -8.95 -4.28
C ILE A 110 1.75 -8.63 -5.36
N THR A 111 0.80 -9.55 -5.54
CA THR A 111 -0.39 -9.36 -6.37
C THR A 111 -1.57 -10.01 -5.68
N ILE A 112 -2.77 -9.54 -6.00
CA ILE A 112 -4.02 -10.20 -5.60
C ILE A 112 -4.23 -11.40 -6.53
N LYS A 113 -4.46 -12.58 -5.96
CA LYS A 113 -4.82 -13.78 -6.72
C LYS A 113 -6.34 -13.88 -6.81
N LYS A 114 -6.83 -14.09 -8.02
CA LYS A 114 -8.21 -14.53 -8.29
C LYS A 114 -8.37 -16.01 -7.96
#